data_AF-A0A6I2W2W1-F1
#
_entry.id   AF-A0A6I2W2W1-F1
#
_cell.length_a   1.000
_cell.length_b   1.000
_cell.length_c   1.000
_cell.angle_alpha   90.00
_cell.angle_beta   90.00
_cell.angle_gamma   90.00
#
_symmetry.space_group_name_H-M   'P 1'
#
loop_
_entity.id
_entity.type
_entity.pdbx_description
1 polymer ?
#
loop_
_entity_poly.entity_id
_entity_poly.type
_entity_poly.pdbx_seq_one_letter_code
_entity_poly.pdbx_strand_id
1 'polypeptide(L)'
;MKTTRALIALISTAALAAVLALIVPSGAQAEATVGLNVKVYSYDPGNTPERQPYTLCEGAWTHVDNIDADFDGQFGGVVAGCQPEFVLVHFVGSVRFPSTGVYAFQALADDGFWLSLDETPVITNDWVLKGRSGSVYNDISIVGGHAYNLDAWYYEYGGGANATLNYSPDNGSTWETVPPSFFTSVPGATITSIYPLTGSMAGGTNLTITGTAFVSGATVSVGGGTCTNVAFVSATTLTCRTPSGSLGAADVTVRNPDTQQATKIGAFTYQVPVSNPTIRSVSPSSGASGERIWIDITGTGFGSGSTVTVGGSPCSPNIFLSSKALTCLNPSGLFGAQDIVITNADSGSVTKTRGFTFQGSDPSLNYQTSRLFKLSFVAVGKLLKVTQKPKGSLKVTVSAASRLVCKVSGSYLKGLKAGTCSFSLKSVDSLGRLVTTKTGKIKTR
;
A
#
# COMPACT_ATOMS: atom_id res chain seq x y z
N MET A 1 18.69 -59.80 -32.29
CA MET A 1 17.26 -60.04 -32.61
C MET A 1 16.45 -59.64 -31.40
N LYS A 2 15.87 -58.44 -31.36
CA LYS A 2 14.46 -58.13 -31.69
C LYS A 2 13.44 -58.98 -30.93
N THR A 3 12.67 -58.34 -30.06
CA THR A 3 11.17 -58.21 -30.04
C THR A 3 10.73 -57.77 -28.61
N THR A 4 10.31 -56.53 -28.32
CA THR A 4 9.12 -55.70 -28.66
C THR A 4 7.82 -56.05 -27.90
N ARG A 5 7.28 -55.03 -27.19
CA ARG A 5 5.87 -54.68 -26.85
C ARG A 5 5.69 -54.44 -25.33
N ALA A 6 4.93 -53.48 -24.80
CA ALA A 6 4.24 -52.28 -25.27
C ALA A 6 3.78 -51.48 -24.03
N LEU A 7 3.54 -50.17 -24.24
CA LEU A 7 2.86 -49.15 -23.41
C LEU A 7 1.92 -49.63 -22.27
N ILE A 8 2.05 -49.02 -21.09
CA ILE A 8 0.93 -48.40 -20.35
C ILE A 8 1.42 -47.08 -19.73
N ALA A 9 0.70 -46.00 -20.02
CA ALA A 9 0.88 -44.67 -19.48
C ALA A 9 0.33 -44.56 -18.04
N LEU A 10 1.05 -43.89 -17.15
CA LEU A 10 0.45 -43.20 -16.01
C LEU A 10 0.92 -41.75 -15.98
N ILE A 11 -0.06 -40.87 -16.18
CA ILE A 11 0.00 -39.43 -15.96
C ILE A 11 -0.15 -39.21 -14.45
N SER A 12 0.78 -38.51 -13.81
CA SER A 12 0.46 -37.66 -12.66
C SER A 12 1.49 -36.55 -12.46
N THR A 13 1.11 -35.37 -12.96
CA THR A 13 1.38 -34.03 -12.39
C THR A 13 2.81 -33.68 -11.98
N ALA A 14 3.50 -33.00 -12.91
CA ALA A 14 4.61 -32.12 -12.61
C ALA A 14 4.12 -30.91 -11.78
N ALA A 15 4.63 -30.75 -10.56
CA ALA A 15 4.60 -29.49 -9.85
C ALA A 15 5.84 -28.68 -10.28
N LEU A 16 5.63 -27.75 -11.19
CA LEU A 16 6.63 -26.78 -11.63
C LEU A 16 6.85 -25.79 -10.48
N ALA A 17 7.86 -26.02 -9.64
CA ALA A 17 8.36 -25.00 -8.72
C ALA A 17 9.13 -23.96 -9.55
N ALA A 18 8.40 -22.96 -10.06
CA ALA A 18 9.02 -21.76 -10.59
C ALA A 18 9.64 -20.99 -9.42
N VAL A 19 10.94 -21.17 -9.22
CA VAL A 19 11.76 -20.26 -8.41
C VAL A 19 11.80 -18.94 -9.18
N LEU A 20 10.86 -18.05 -8.87
CA LEU A 20 10.93 -16.65 -9.27
C LEU A 20 12.06 -16.02 -8.44
N ALA A 21 13.29 -16.13 -8.94
CA ALA A 21 14.37 -15.29 -8.46
C ALA A 21 13.96 -13.84 -8.77
N LEU A 22 13.45 -13.15 -7.75
CA LEU A 22 13.35 -11.70 -7.75
C LEU A 22 14.77 -11.18 -7.99
N ILE A 23 15.03 -10.81 -9.23
CA ILE A 23 16.11 -9.89 -9.56
C ILE A 23 15.72 -8.59 -8.86
N VAL A 24 16.20 -8.43 -7.62
CA VAL A 24 16.27 -7.12 -6.99
C VAL A 24 17.16 -6.32 -7.92
N PRO A 25 16.68 -5.26 -8.58
CA PRO A 25 17.57 -4.35 -9.27
C PRO A 25 18.51 -3.85 -8.17
N SER A 26 19.80 -4.14 -8.28
CA SER A 26 20.81 -3.46 -7.49
C SER A 26 20.53 -1.98 -7.68
N GLY A 27 19.95 -1.34 -6.65
CA GLY A 27 19.73 0.10 -6.68
C GLY A 27 21.06 0.71 -7.05
N ALA A 28 21.08 1.51 -8.11
CA ALA A 28 22.24 2.32 -8.43
C ALA A 28 22.58 3.08 -7.16
N GLN A 29 23.64 2.66 -6.46
CA GLN A 29 24.22 3.48 -5.41
C GLN A 29 24.56 4.78 -6.10
N ALA A 30 24.04 5.89 -5.59
CA ALA A 30 24.58 7.19 -5.98
C ALA A 30 26.09 7.09 -5.77
N GLU A 31 26.85 7.23 -6.86
CA GLU A 31 28.31 7.06 -6.82
C GLU A 31 28.87 8.10 -5.86
N ALA A 32 29.72 7.62 -4.96
CA ALA A 32 30.40 8.46 -4.00
C ALA A 32 31.29 9.44 -4.77
N THR A 33 31.08 10.74 -4.59
CA THR A 33 31.84 11.77 -5.32
C THR A 33 33.09 12.16 -4.55
N VAL A 34 34.13 12.60 -5.26
CA VAL A 34 35.34 13.15 -4.61
C VAL A 34 34.94 14.30 -3.69
N GLY A 35 35.50 14.35 -2.48
CA GLY A 35 35.31 15.45 -1.52
C GLY A 35 34.57 15.08 -0.23
N LEU A 36 34.04 16.07 0.46
CA LEU A 36 33.35 16.00 1.75
C LEU A 36 32.06 16.82 1.69
N ASN A 37 31.01 16.35 2.35
CA ASN A 37 29.84 17.18 2.60
C ASN A 37 30.16 18.18 3.71
N VAL A 38 29.70 19.42 3.55
CA VAL A 38 30.00 20.51 4.49
C VAL A 38 28.73 21.18 4.97
N LYS A 39 28.70 21.56 6.25
CA LYS A 39 27.73 22.50 6.78
C LYS A 39 28.44 23.63 7.51
N VAL A 40 28.01 24.85 7.18
CA VAL A 40 28.52 26.06 7.80
C VAL A 40 27.43 26.63 8.70
N TYR A 41 27.82 27.00 9.91
CA TYR A 41 26.95 27.59 10.90
C TYR A 41 27.51 28.94 11.34
N SER A 42 26.63 29.90 11.63
CA SER A 42 26.98 31.11 12.38
C SER A 42 26.74 30.90 13.87
N TYR A 43 27.61 31.45 14.70
CA TYR A 43 27.50 31.41 16.15
C TYR A 43 27.72 32.80 16.77
N ASP A 44 27.34 32.96 18.04
CA ASP A 44 27.47 34.22 18.78
C ASP A 44 28.95 34.44 19.19
N PRO A 45 29.56 35.60 18.88
CA PRO A 45 30.94 35.91 19.23
C PRO A 45 31.24 35.97 20.73
N GLY A 46 30.26 35.78 21.63
CA GLY A 46 30.49 35.85 23.06
C GLY A 46 31.44 34.80 23.66
N ASN A 47 31.66 33.64 23.02
CA ASN A 47 32.50 32.54 23.52
C ASN A 47 33.05 31.65 22.39
N THR A 48 34.04 30.79 22.70
CA THR A 48 34.43 29.69 21.81
C THR A 48 33.26 28.73 21.60
N PRO A 49 32.92 28.37 20.34
CA PRO A 49 31.76 27.53 20.07
C PRO A 49 32.01 26.09 20.55
N GLU A 50 30.94 25.43 20.96
CA GLU A 50 30.94 23.99 21.16
C GLU A 50 30.82 23.28 19.79
N ARG A 51 31.24 22.03 19.70
CA ARG A 51 31.11 21.21 18.49
C ARG A 51 29.67 20.69 18.33
N GLN A 52 28.77 21.59 17.98
CA GLN A 52 27.35 21.29 17.79
C GLN A 52 26.72 22.16 16.69
N PRO A 53 25.57 21.78 16.13
CA PRO A 53 24.86 22.61 15.16
C PRO A 53 24.39 23.95 15.77
N TYR A 54 24.67 25.06 15.09
CA TYR A 54 24.11 26.38 15.38
C TYR A 54 23.17 26.82 14.23
N THR A 55 23.04 28.13 13.99
CA THR A 55 22.23 28.68 12.90
C THR A 55 22.89 28.36 11.57
N LEU A 56 22.22 27.61 10.70
CA LEU A 56 22.76 27.22 9.40
C LEU A 56 22.93 28.44 8.48
N CYS A 57 24.07 28.51 7.80
CA CYS A 57 24.34 29.46 6.73
C CYS A 57 23.66 29.02 5.43
N GLU A 58 22.40 29.41 5.22
CA GLU A 58 21.68 29.10 3.98
C GLU A 58 22.40 29.71 2.76
N GLY A 59 22.82 28.86 1.83
CA GLY A 59 23.58 29.25 0.64
C GLY A 59 25.10 29.17 0.78
N ALA A 60 25.63 28.78 1.95
CA ALA A 60 27.05 28.43 2.09
C ALA A 60 27.39 27.12 1.35
N TRP A 61 28.68 26.76 1.29
CA TRP A 61 29.09 25.51 0.65
C TRP A 61 28.46 24.32 1.34
N THR A 62 28.04 23.39 0.51
CA THR A 62 27.52 22.09 0.92
C THR A 62 28.50 20.96 0.63
N HIS A 63 29.60 21.28 -0.07
CA HIS A 63 30.62 20.32 -0.53
C HIS A 63 31.98 21.01 -0.67
N VAL A 64 33.05 20.29 -0.33
CA VAL A 64 34.45 20.69 -0.61
C VAL A 64 35.23 19.49 -1.12
N ASP A 65 36.23 19.70 -1.96
CA ASP A 65 37.07 18.61 -2.47
C ASP A 65 38.10 18.13 -1.44
N ASN A 66 38.52 19.01 -0.52
CA ASN A 66 39.45 18.73 0.58
C ASN A 66 39.29 19.75 1.73
N ILE A 67 40.03 19.52 2.81
CA ILE A 67 40.22 20.49 3.90
C ILE A 67 41.55 21.22 3.64
N ASP A 68 41.54 22.12 2.68
CA ASP A 68 42.62 23.07 2.39
C ASP A 68 41.99 24.35 1.84
N ALA A 69 41.33 25.08 2.72
CA ALA A 69 40.46 26.17 2.32
C ALA A 69 40.91 27.48 2.94
N ASP A 70 40.94 28.50 2.08
CA ASP A 70 40.90 29.89 2.45
C ASP A 70 39.45 30.35 2.37
N PHE A 71 38.85 30.46 3.54
CA PHE A 71 37.46 30.78 3.67
C PHE A 71 37.18 32.29 3.67
N ASP A 72 38.20 33.14 3.75
CA ASP A 72 38.06 34.61 3.67
C ASP A 72 37.42 35.06 2.35
N GLY A 73 37.88 34.48 1.23
CA GLY A 73 37.48 34.88 -0.13
C GLY A 73 36.05 34.48 -0.52
N GLN A 74 35.42 33.57 0.21
CA GLN A 74 34.10 33.02 -0.13
C GLN A 74 33.06 33.12 1.00
N PHE A 75 33.44 33.53 2.22
CA PHE A 75 32.50 34.13 3.18
C PHE A 75 32.22 35.62 2.87
N GLY A 76 33.07 36.25 2.04
CA GLY A 76 33.03 37.67 1.66
C GLY A 76 32.01 38.08 0.59
N GLY A 77 30.72 37.75 0.78
CA GLY A 77 29.64 38.42 0.04
C GLY A 77 28.29 37.68 0.00
N VAL A 78 27.36 38.09 0.87
CA VAL A 78 25.90 37.85 0.74
C VAL A 78 25.41 36.40 1.00
N VAL A 79 26.03 35.64 1.91
CA VAL A 79 25.35 34.47 2.49
C VAL A 79 24.46 34.95 3.64
N ALA A 80 23.14 34.90 3.44
CA ALA A 80 22.18 35.45 4.38
C ALA A 80 22.29 34.76 5.75
N GLY A 81 22.56 35.55 6.79
CA GLY A 81 22.66 35.05 8.17
C GLY A 81 24.05 34.60 8.61
N CYS A 82 25.08 34.73 7.76
CA CYS A 82 26.45 34.42 8.14
C CYS A 82 27.38 35.62 8.04
N GLN A 83 28.00 35.92 9.18
CA GLN A 83 29.08 36.89 9.27
C GLN A 83 30.39 36.19 8.91
N PRO A 84 31.29 36.82 8.15
CA PRO A 84 32.57 36.21 7.79
C PRO A 84 33.42 35.82 9.00
N GLU A 85 33.24 36.52 10.12
CA GLU A 85 34.16 36.48 11.26
C GLU A 85 33.74 35.58 12.43
N PHE A 86 32.64 34.82 12.35
CA PHE A 86 32.22 33.91 13.45
C PHE A 86 31.49 32.69 12.89
N VAL A 87 32.25 31.80 12.26
CA VAL A 87 31.72 30.62 11.56
C VAL A 87 32.21 29.32 12.17
N LEU A 88 31.35 28.32 12.14
CA LEU A 88 31.64 26.95 12.52
C LEU A 88 31.37 26.06 11.31
N VAL A 89 32.38 25.32 10.86
CA VAL A 89 32.29 24.44 9.71
C VAL A 89 32.36 22.99 10.17
N HIS A 90 31.41 22.19 9.72
CA HIS A 90 31.31 20.75 9.97
C HIS A 90 31.53 19.99 8.66
N PHE A 91 32.60 19.19 8.62
CA PHE A 91 32.93 18.34 7.48
C PHE A 91 32.55 16.89 7.81
N VAL A 92 31.79 16.27 6.92
CA VAL A 92 31.41 14.86 7.02
C VAL A 92 31.65 14.14 5.70
N GLY A 93 32.24 12.96 5.78
CA GLY A 93 32.59 12.19 4.60
C GLY A 93 33.35 10.94 4.99
N SER A 94 34.12 10.43 4.05
CA SER A 94 35.12 9.41 4.32
C SER A 94 36.49 9.84 3.83
N VAL A 95 37.53 9.35 4.50
CA VAL A 95 38.92 9.50 4.06
C VAL A 95 39.58 8.14 3.95
N ARG A 96 40.31 7.90 2.86
CA ARG A 96 41.03 6.64 2.61
C ARG A 96 42.50 6.90 2.34
N PHE A 97 43.35 6.38 3.23
CA PHE A 97 44.81 6.38 3.04
C PHE A 97 45.25 5.11 2.29
N PRO A 98 46.27 5.20 1.42
CA PRO A 98 46.63 4.09 0.52
C PRO A 98 47.38 2.95 1.23
N SER A 99 48.11 3.23 2.32
CA SER A 99 49.01 2.28 2.97
C SER A 99 48.70 2.14 4.47
N THR A 100 48.91 0.94 4.99
CA THR A 100 48.88 0.68 6.43
C THR A 100 50.14 1.22 7.09
N GLY A 101 50.00 1.87 8.25
CA GLY A 101 51.14 2.40 8.98
C GLY A 101 50.76 3.16 10.24
N VAL A 102 51.76 3.77 10.86
CA VAL A 102 51.60 4.69 12.00
C VAL A 102 51.82 6.10 11.47
N TYR A 103 50.77 6.90 11.55
CA TYR A 103 50.67 8.21 10.93
C TYR A 103 50.69 9.31 11.99
N ALA A 104 51.07 10.51 11.57
CA ALA A 104 50.80 11.73 12.31
C ALA A 104 49.84 12.65 11.55
N PHE A 105 49.09 13.47 12.28
CA PHE A 105 48.13 14.43 11.75
C PHE A 105 48.37 15.82 12.34
N GLN A 106 48.08 16.86 11.54
CA GLN A 106 48.14 18.26 11.95
C GLN A 106 47.08 19.03 11.17
N ALA A 107 46.34 19.91 11.85
CA ALA A 107 45.48 20.87 11.19
C ALA A 107 46.06 22.28 11.38
N LEU A 108 46.46 22.94 10.30
CA LEU A 108 46.87 24.34 10.33
C LEU A 108 45.61 25.21 10.23
N ALA A 109 44.98 25.48 11.37
CA ALA A 109 43.78 26.30 11.47
C ALA A 109 44.08 27.65 12.12
N ASP A 110 43.53 28.73 11.58
CA ASP A 110 43.28 29.94 12.36
C ASP A 110 42.12 29.60 13.31
N ASP A 111 42.32 29.85 14.59
CA ASP A 111 41.55 29.27 15.69
C ASP A 111 41.45 27.73 15.71
N GLY A 112 40.24 27.18 15.85
CA GLY A 112 40.06 25.85 16.42
C GLY A 112 39.76 24.77 15.41
N PHE A 113 40.40 23.61 15.58
CA PHE A 113 40.13 22.42 14.76
C PHE A 113 39.98 21.16 15.62
N TRP A 114 39.11 20.26 15.17
CA TRP A 114 38.93 18.94 15.76
C TRP A 114 38.66 17.90 14.67
N LEU A 115 39.17 16.68 14.85
CA LEU A 115 38.98 15.58 13.92
C LEU A 115 38.79 14.26 14.67
N SER A 116 37.87 13.43 14.19
CA SER A 116 37.84 12.00 14.44
C SER A 116 37.77 11.18 13.16
N LEU A 117 38.29 9.96 13.25
CA LEU A 117 38.20 8.92 12.23
C LEU A 117 37.54 7.70 12.86
N ASP A 118 36.41 7.26 12.33
CA ASP A 118 35.59 6.17 12.90
C ASP A 118 35.32 6.36 14.39
N GLU A 119 34.86 7.56 14.77
CA GLU A 119 34.57 7.97 16.16
C GLU A 119 35.81 8.01 17.08
N THR A 120 36.99 7.62 16.59
CA THR A 120 38.25 7.71 17.33
C THR A 120 38.80 9.12 17.17
N PRO A 121 38.92 9.91 18.26
CA PRO A 121 39.47 11.26 18.18
C PRO A 121 40.93 11.24 17.74
N VAL A 122 41.27 12.07 16.76
CA VAL A 122 42.62 12.19 16.18
C VAL A 122 43.26 13.53 16.52
N ILE A 123 42.52 14.64 16.31
CA ILE A 123 42.94 15.99 16.69
C ILE A 123 41.97 16.48 17.76
N THR A 124 42.43 16.63 19.01
CA THR A 124 41.53 16.89 20.15
C THR A 124 41.77 18.20 20.87
N ASN A 125 43.03 18.58 21.11
CA ASN A 125 43.41 19.72 21.94
C ASN A 125 43.67 20.99 21.12
N ASP A 126 43.35 20.94 19.83
CA ASP A 126 43.52 22.04 18.89
C ASP A 126 42.27 22.92 18.77
N TRP A 127 41.23 22.62 19.57
CA TRP A 127 39.98 23.38 19.69
C TRP A 127 40.15 24.59 20.64
N VAL A 128 41.01 25.53 20.26
CA VAL A 128 41.38 26.69 21.08
C VAL A 128 41.53 27.93 20.21
N LEU A 129 41.34 29.13 20.80
CA LEU A 129 41.60 30.40 20.11
C LEU A 129 43.10 30.59 19.91
N LYS A 130 43.52 30.81 18.67
CA LYS A 130 44.93 30.92 18.28
C LYS A 130 45.06 31.46 16.87
N GLY A 131 46.21 32.05 16.57
CA GLY A 131 46.58 32.31 15.18
C GLY A 131 46.82 31.02 14.40
N ARG A 132 46.78 31.10 13.06
CA ARG A 132 47.01 29.96 12.15
C ARG A 132 48.18 29.06 12.55
N SER A 133 47.87 27.90 13.12
CA SER A 133 48.85 26.94 13.62
C SER A 133 48.20 25.58 13.89
N GLY A 134 48.99 24.54 14.12
CA GLY A 134 48.47 23.20 14.38
C GLY A 134 49.40 22.37 15.25
N SER A 135 48.83 21.76 16.29
CA SER A 135 49.57 20.76 17.07
C SER A 135 49.76 19.48 16.26
N VAL A 136 50.86 18.76 16.49
CA VAL A 136 51.14 17.47 15.86
C VAL A 136 50.59 16.34 16.72
N TYR A 137 49.82 15.44 16.11
CA TYR A 137 49.23 14.26 16.74
C TYR A 137 49.82 13.01 16.10
N ASN A 138 50.77 12.37 16.78
CA ASN A 138 51.49 11.19 16.31
C ASN A 138 50.79 9.88 16.73
N ASP A 139 51.36 8.76 16.30
CA ASP A 139 51.03 7.41 16.74
C ASP A 139 49.61 6.94 16.38
N ILE A 140 49.06 7.47 15.28
CA ILE A 140 47.73 7.12 14.80
C ILE A 140 47.82 5.92 13.85
N SER A 141 47.23 4.80 14.24
CA SER A 141 47.24 3.57 13.44
C SER A 141 46.25 3.65 12.27
N ILE A 142 46.76 3.56 11.05
CA ILE A 142 45.98 3.59 9.82
C ILE A 142 46.07 2.22 9.11
N VAL A 143 44.93 1.75 8.62
CA VAL A 143 44.77 0.56 7.80
C VAL A 143 44.58 1.01 6.36
N GLY A 144 45.53 0.67 5.49
CA GLY A 144 45.50 1.07 4.08
C GLY A 144 44.25 0.54 3.37
N GLY A 145 43.61 1.40 2.58
CA GLY A 145 42.39 1.07 1.84
C GLY A 145 41.10 1.12 2.65
N HIS A 146 41.17 1.22 3.98
CA HIS A 146 40.00 1.44 4.81
C HIS A 146 39.43 2.84 4.59
N ALA A 147 38.11 2.92 4.43
CA ALA A 147 37.41 4.20 4.34
C ALA A 147 36.95 4.59 5.74
N TYR A 148 37.72 5.46 6.39
CA TYR A 148 37.40 5.99 7.69
C TYR A 148 36.26 6.99 7.58
N ASN A 149 35.25 6.88 8.42
CA ASN A 149 34.26 7.95 8.59
C ASN A 149 34.97 9.16 9.18
N LEU A 150 35.02 10.25 8.42
CA LEU A 150 35.62 11.51 8.82
C LEU A 150 34.54 12.42 9.41
N ASP A 151 34.77 12.84 10.65
CA ASP A 151 34.00 13.88 11.32
C ASP A 151 34.98 14.96 11.80
N ALA A 152 34.96 16.11 11.13
CA ALA A 152 35.85 17.22 11.45
C ALA A 152 35.08 18.51 11.69
N TRP A 153 35.54 19.27 12.65
CA TRP A 153 34.99 20.57 13.00
C TRP A 153 36.10 21.61 12.93
N TYR A 154 35.72 22.80 12.52
CA TYR A 154 36.59 23.97 12.48
C TYR A 154 35.77 25.19 12.87
N TYR A 155 36.34 26.10 13.66
CA TYR A 155 35.70 27.37 13.93
C TYR A 155 36.67 28.52 13.77
N GLU A 156 36.11 29.66 13.37
CA GLU A 156 36.81 30.94 13.26
C GLU A 156 36.21 31.97 14.17
N TYR A 157 37.07 32.74 14.83
CA TYR A 157 36.75 33.80 15.79
C TYR A 157 37.48 35.10 15.37
N GLY A 158 37.10 35.60 14.19
CA GLY A 158 37.63 36.83 13.60
C GLY A 158 39.03 36.69 13.00
N GLY A 159 39.43 37.65 12.17
CA GLY A 159 40.71 37.56 11.46
C GLY A 159 40.60 36.74 10.18
N GLY A 160 41.66 35.97 9.87
CA GLY A 160 41.70 35.16 8.65
C GLY A 160 41.03 33.82 8.87
N ALA A 161 40.21 33.39 7.93
CA ALA A 161 39.50 32.12 8.00
C ALA A 161 40.24 31.07 7.17
N ASN A 162 41.17 30.32 7.76
CA ASN A 162 41.91 29.28 7.03
C ASN A 162 42.03 27.96 7.82
N ALA A 163 41.81 26.82 7.14
CA ALA A 163 42.14 25.51 7.67
C ALA A 163 42.74 24.58 6.60
N THR A 164 43.87 23.96 6.93
CA THR A 164 44.51 22.92 6.11
C THR A 164 44.74 21.67 6.95
N LEU A 165 44.21 20.52 6.51
CA LEU A 165 44.47 19.21 7.12
C LEU A 165 45.69 18.55 6.46
N ASN A 166 46.72 18.33 7.26
CA ASN A 166 47.95 17.63 6.88
C ASN A 166 48.04 16.25 7.54
N TYR A 167 48.72 15.35 6.85
CA TYR A 167 49.07 14.03 7.35
C TYR A 167 50.55 13.73 7.09
N SER A 168 51.08 12.78 7.85
CA SER A 168 52.45 12.32 7.74
C SER A 168 52.47 10.79 7.82
N PRO A 169 52.76 10.08 6.71
CA PRO A 169 52.78 8.62 6.68
C PRO A 169 53.98 8.00 7.41
N ASP A 170 54.98 8.81 7.76
CA ASP A 170 56.19 8.44 8.49
C ASP A 170 56.23 9.03 9.92
N ASN A 171 55.04 9.19 10.51
CA ASN A 171 54.82 9.59 11.90
C ASN A 171 55.51 10.91 12.30
N GLY A 172 55.45 11.91 11.42
CA GLY A 172 55.84 13.29 11.69
C GLY A 172 57.12 13.76 10.99
N SER A 173 57.75 12.93 10.14
CA SER A 173 59.02 13.30 9.47
C SER A 173 58.80 14.05 8.16
N THR A 174 57.83 13.61 7.35
CA THR A 174 57.41 14.26 6.10
C THR A 174 55.93 14.60 6.16
N TRP A 175 55.57 15.80 5.69
CA TRP A 175 54.22 16.33 5.81
C TRP A 175 53.66 16.67 4.43
N GLU A 176 52.41 16.27 4.21
CA GLU A 176 51.66 16.57 3.01
C GLU A 176 50.24 17.01 3.40
N THR A 177 49.64 17.90 2.60
CA THR A 177 48.21 18.16 2.65
C THR A 177 47.47 16.90 2.23
N VAL A 178 46.40 16.53 2.94
CA VAL A 178 45.59 15.36 2.56
C VAL A 178 44.99 15.61 1.16
N PRO A 179 45.29 14.76 0.15
CA PRO A 179 44.85 14.99 -1.22
C PRO A 179 43.32 14.93 -1.35
N PRO A 180 42.70 15.72 -2.24
CA PRO A 180 41.27 15.63 -2.53
C PRO A 180 40.79 14.22 -2.87
N SER A 181 41.60 13.45 -3.60
CA SER A 181 41.29 12.08 -4.01
C SER A 181 41.20 11.09 -2.84
N PHE A 182 41.67 11.45 -1.64
CA PHE A 182 41.49 10.62 -0.45
C PHE A 182 40.12 10.82 0.17
N PHE A 183 39.47 11.94 -0.09
CA PHE A 183 38.15 12.25 0.43
C PHE A 183 37.05 11.74 -0.51
N THR A 184 36.00 11.20 0.09
CA THR A 184 34.81 10.81 -0.65
C THR A 184 33.56 11.21 0.14
N SER A 185 32.66 11.92 -0.54
CA SER A 185 31.40 12.37 0.04
C SER A 185 30.54 11.14 0.33
N VAL A 186 29.82 11.16 1.45
CA VAL A 186 28.80 10.14 1.66
C VAL A 186 27.61 10.52 0.79
N PRO A 187 27.14 9.66 -0.12
CA PRO A 187 25.93 9.95 -0.88
C PRO A 187 24.76 10.18 0.06
N GLY A 188 23.95 11.19 -0.25
CA GLY A 188 22.72 11.45 0.50
C GLY A 188 21.87 10.20 0.67
N ALA A 189 21.20 10.11 1.83
CA ALA A 189 20.25 9.04 2.05
C ALA A 189 19.24 8.98 0.89
N THR A 190 18.83 7.78 0.51
CA THR A 190 17.76 7.60 -0.48
C THR A 190 16.66 6.72 0.10
N ILE A 191 15.44 6.89 -0.38
CA ILE A 191 14.31 6.00 -0.03
C ILE A 191 13.85 5.28 -1.29
N THR A 192 14.19 4.00 -1.39
CA THR A 192 13.82 3.12 -2.50
C THR A 192 12.38 2.65 -2.38
N SER A 193 11.93 2.23 -1.20
CA SER A 193 10.56 1.75 -0.99
C SER A 193 10.13 1.89 0.47
N ILE A 194 8.81 1.83 0.70
CA ILE A 194 8.22 1.74 2.03
C ILE A 194 7.18 0.62 2.06
N TYR A 195 6.94 0.03 3.24
CA TYR A 195 5.87 -0.94 3.45
C TYR A 195 5.35 -0.89 4.90
N PRO A 196 4.03 -0.95 5.13
CA PRO A 196 2.95 -0.93 4.15
C PRO A 196 2.81 0.45 3.47
N LEU A 197 2.17 0.50 2.30
CA LEU A 197 1.95 1.76 1.56
C LEU A 197 0.76 2.58 2.09
N THR A 198 -0.08 1.98 2.94
CA THR A 198 -1.28 2.62 3.49
C THR A 198 -1.40 2.40 5.00
N GLY A 199 -2.16 3.28 5.66
CA GLY A 199 -2.48 3.11 7.07
C GLY A 199 -3.52 4.10 7.58
N SER A 200 -3.85 3.95 8.86
CA SER A 200 -4.87 4.76 9.54
C SER A 200 -4.47 6.23 9.62
N MET A 201 -5.39 7.14 9.31
CA MET A 201 -5.22 8.58 9.58
C MET A 201 -4.98 8.92 11.06
N ALA A 202 -5.35 8.02 11.99
CA ALA A 202 -5.01 8.14 13.41
C ALA A 202 -3.54 7.80 13.72
N GLY A 203 -2.78 7.34 12.73
CA GLY A 203 -1.41 6.89 12.89
C GLY A 203 -1.30 5.48 13.47
N GLY A 204 -0.09 5.13 13.89
CA GLY A 204 0.19 3.88 14.57
C GLY A 204 0.58 2.72 13.64
N THR A 205 0.69 2.95 12.34
CA THR A 205 1.14 1.94 11.37
C THR A 205 2.64 1.70 11.52
N ASN A 206 3.05 0.45 11.68
CA ASN A 206 4.46 0.07 11.66
C ASN A 206 4.97 0.11 10.22
N LEU A 207 5.83 1.07 9.93
CA LEU A 207 6.40 1.31 8.61
C LEU A 207 7.83 0.77 8.56
N THR A 208 8.15 0.05 7.49
CA THR A 208 9.51 -0.33 7.10
C THR A 208 9.91 0.54 5.91
N ILE A 209 11.07 1.18 6.00
CA ILE A 209 11.62 2.09 5.00
C ILE A 209 12.91 1.46 4.49
N THR A 210 12.97 1.21 3.20
CA THR A 210 14.15 0.65 2.52
C THR A 210 14.81 1.71 1.66
N GLY A 211 16.13 1.76 1.69
CA GLY A 211 16.91 2.82 1.06
C GLY A 211 18.41 2.57 1.10
N THR A 212 19.17 3.65 1.09
CA THR A 212 20.64 3.64 1.21
C THR A 212 21.11 4.74 2.15
N ALA A 213 22.31 4.56 2.70
CA ALA A 213 23.01 5.55 3.51
C ALA A 213 22.18 6.08 4.70
N PHE A 214 21.37 5.23 5.33
CA PHE A 214 20.79 5.55 6.62
C PHE A 214 21.86 5.46 7.71
N VAL A 215 21.75 6.32 8.71
CA VAL A 215 22.71 6.39 9.82
C VAL A 215 21.97 6.13 11.14
N SER A 216 22.64 5.48 12.09
CA SER A 216 22.10 5.30 13.44
C SER A 216 21.72 6.64 14.05
N GLY A 217 20.53 6.74 14.65
CA GLY A 217 19.98 8.03 15.12
C GLY A 217 19.21 8.83 14.08
N ALA A 218 19.01 8.30 12.86
CA ALA A 218 18.12 8.91 11.88
C ALA A 218 16.69 9.12 12.44
N THR A 219 16.07 10.20 12.00
CA THR A 219 14.66 10.54 12.29
C THR A 219 13.82 10.37 11.04
N VAL A 220 12.53 10.10 11.22
CA VAL A 220 11.58 9.87 10.12
C VAL A 220 10.33 10.72 10.33
N SER A 221 9.84 11.35 9.27
CA SER A 221 8.53 12.01 9.26
C SER A 221 7.65 11.48 8.11
N VAL A 222 6.33 11.51 8.31
CA VAL A 222 5.33 11.12 7.31
C VAL A 222 4.26 12.20 7.25
N GLY A 223 4.10 12.84 6.09
CA GLY A 223 3.17 13.96 5.89
C GLY A 223 3.45 15.15 6.80
N GLY A 224 4.72 15.38 7.14
CA GLY A 224 5.16 16.43 8.08
C GLY A 224 5.09 16.07 9.57
N GLY A 225 4.40 14.99 9.94
CA GLY A 225 4.37 14.51 11.33
C GLY A 225 5.60 13.64 11.65
N THR A 226 6.12 13.72 12.88
CA THR A 226 7.27 12.91 13.32
C THR A 226 6.85 11.48 13.67
N CYS A 227 7.55 10.49 13.15
CA CYS A 227 7.33 9.09 13.52
C CYS A 227 7.87 8.79 14.92
N THR A 228 7.25 7.82 15.59
CA THR A 228 7.74 7.29 16.87
C THR A 228 8.45 5.95 16.66
N ASN A 229 9.19 5.48 17.66
CA ASN A 229 9.90 4.19 17.64
C ASN A 229 10.74 4.00 16.37
N VAL A 230 11.45 5.06 15.95
CA VAL A 230 12.39 4.95 14.83
C VAL A 230 13.54 4.05 15.28
N ALA A 231 13.75 2.96 14.55
CA ALA A 231 14.83 2.02 14.80
C ALA A 231 15.70 1.89 13.55
N PHE A 232 17.00 2.02 13.76
CA PHE A 232 18.02 1.73 12.77
C PHE A 232 18.27 0.23 12.72
N VAL A 233 17.88 -0.42 11.63
CA VAL A 233 18.12 -1.86 11.42
C VAL A 233 19.44 -2.06 10.69
N SER A 234 19.69 -1.25 9.65
CA SER A 234 20.94 -1.22 8.89
C SER A 234 21.02 0.07 8.07
N ALA A 235 22.15 0.30 7.41
CA ALA A 235 22.33 1.43 6.48
C ALA A 235 21.33 1.44 5.31
N THR A 236 20.54 0.38 5.13
CA THR A 236 19.52 0.26 4.07
C THR A 236 18.10 0.11 4.62
N THR A 237 17.92 0.05 5.93
CA THR A 237 16.60 -0.23 6.52
C THR A 237 16.36 0.52 7.83
N LEU A 238 15.27 1.27 7.86
CA LEU A 238 14.69 1.86 9.07
C LEU A 238 13.30 1.27 9.31
N THR A 239 12.91 1.17 10.57
CA THR A 239 11.50 0.96 10.94
C THR A 239 11.01 2.09 11.80
N CYS A 240 9.74 2.46 11.70
CA CYS A 240 9.14 3.47 12.56
C CYS A 240 7.64 3.26 12.69
N ARG A 241 6.97 4.07 13.53
CA ARG A 241 5.52 4.08 13.68
C ARG A 241 4.95 5.42 13.25
N THR A 242 4.02 5.39 12.29
CA THR A 242 3.48 6.61 11.68
C THR A 242 2.74 7.49 12.69
N PRO A 243 2.83 8.82 12.57
CA PRO A 243 2.01 9.75 13.32
C PRO A 243 0.55 9.74 12.81
N SER A 244 -0.34 10.46 13.49
CA SER A 244 -1.61 10.86 12.89
C SER A 244 -1.36 11.79 11.69
N GLY A 245 -2.19 11.69 10.66
CA GLY A 245 -2.05 12.49 9.46
C GLY A 245 -3.37 12.74 8.73
N SER A 246 -3.32 13.60 7.72
CA SER A 246 -4.46 13.95 6.87
C SER A 246 -4.77 12.83 5.88
N LEU A 247 -6.06 12.63 5.57
CA LEU A 247 -6.50 11.66 4.56
C LEU A 247 -5.82 11.92 3.21
N GLY A 248 -5.30 10.87 2.58
CA GLY A 248 -4.66 10.94 1.26
C GLY A 248 -3.16 10.66 1.30
N ALA A 249 -2.49 10.99 0.19
CA ALA A 249 -1.06 10.76 0.00
C ALA A 249 -0.22 11.64 0.94
N ALA A 250 0.85 11.08 1.46
CA ALA A 250 1.78 11.69 2.39
C ALA A 250 3.22 11.34 2.00
N ASP A 251 4.09 12.35 2.03
CA ASP A 251 5.51 12.20 1.78
C ASP A 251 6.18 11.49 2.96
N VAL A 252 7.22 10.71 2.70
CA VAL A 252 8.06 10.11 3.74
C VAL A 252 9.44 10.73 3.66
N THR A 253 9.89 11.32 4.75
CA THR A 253 11.22 11.93 4.84
C THR A 253 12.04 11.23 5.91
N VAL A 254 13.28 10.89 5.56
CA VAL A 254 14.31 10.42 6.49
C VAL A 254 15.34 11.54 6.64
N ARG A 255 15.71 11.87 7.88
CA ARG A 255 16.79 12.82 8.19
C ARG A 255 17.82 12.13 9.06
N ASN A 256 19.02 11.97 8.54
CA ASN A 256 20.15 11.44 9.28
C ASN A 256 20.70 12.48 10.29
N PRO A 257 21.49 12.06 11.29
CA PRO A 257 22.14 12.97 12.24
C PRO A 257 23.11 13.97 11.59
N ASP A 258 23.74 13.56 10.48
CA ASP A 258 24.55 14.42 9.61
C ASP A 258 23.70 15.44 8.81
N THR A 259 22.41 15.54 9.13
CA THR A 259 21.36 16.37 8.54
C THR A 259 21.06 16.14 7.07
N GLN A 260 21.68 15.14 6.43
CA GLN A 260 21.30 14.73 5.09
C GLN A 260 19.86 14.20 5.12
N GLN A 261 19.10 14.52 4.08
CA GLN A 261 17.68 14.20 3.99
C GLN A 261 17.35 13.47 2.71
N ALA A 262 16.45 12.50 2.84
CA ALA A 262 15.83 11.79 1.74
C ALA A 262 14.33 11.96 1.84
N THR A 263 13.67 12.39 0.78
CA THR A 263 12.20 12.48 0.73
C THR A 263 11.66 11.65 -0.43
N LYS A 264 10.68 10.79 -0.14
CA LYS A 264 9.89 10.08 -1.14
C LYS A 264 8.48 10.64 -1.17
N ILE A 265 8.17 11.38 -2.23
CA ILE A 265 6.89 12.08 -2.41
C ILE A 265 5.74 11.07 -2.57
N GLY A 266 4.65 11.29 -1.84
CA GLY A 266 3.42 10.51 -1.90
C GLY A 266 3.58 9.02 -1.60
N ALA A 267 4.65 8.63 -0.90
CA ALA A 267 5.01 7.22 -0.72
C ALA A 267 4.04 6.48 0.20
N PHE A 268 3.39 7.17 1.13
CA PHE A 268 2.40 6.61 2.06
C PHE A 268 1.01 7.20 1.79
N THR A 269 -0.06 6.46 2.07
CA THR A 269 -1.44 6.97 1.99
C THR A 269 -2.18 6.73 3.31
N TYR A 270 -2.57 7.83 3.96
CA TYR A 270 -3.50 7.77 5.08
C TYR A 270 -4.92 7.50 4.57
N GLN A 271 -5.59 6.55 5.21
CA GLN A 271 -6.95 6.12 4.92
C GLN A 271 -7.80 6.19 6.18
N VAL A 272 -9.11 6.33 6.00
CA VAL A 272 -10.07 6.10 7.09
C VAL A 272 -9.97 4.62 7.47
N PRO A 273 -9.78 4.28 8.75
CA PRO A 273 -9.81 2.89 9.19
C PRO A 273 -11.12 2.22 8.77
N VAL A 274 -11.03 1.11 8.03
CA VAL A 274 -12.19 0.28 7.71
C VAL A 274 -12.62 -0.50 8.96
N SER A 275 -13.83 -0.28 9.42
CA SER A 275 -14.42 -1.07 10.50
C SER A 275 -14.60 -2.54 10.11
N ASN A 276 -14.64 -3.43 11.10
CA ASN A 276 -14.92 -4.85 10.91
C ASN A 276 -16.21 -5.22 11.69
N PRO A 277 -17.40 -4.92 11.14
CA PRO A 277 -18.65 -5.24 11.80
C PRO A 277 -18.88 -6.76 11.88
N THR A 278 -19.71 -7.21 12.82
CA THR A 278 -20.15 -8.62 12.91
C THR A 278 -21.66 -8.72 13.02
N ILE A 279 -22.27 -9.79 12.49
CA ILE A 279 -23.70 -10.08 12.68
C ILE A 279 -23.87 -11.29 13.59
N ARG A 280 -24.40 -11.07 14.78
CA ARG A 280 -24.75 -12.11 15.76
C ARG A 280 -26.07 -12.77 15.40
N SER A 281 -27.17 -12.01 15.30
CA SER A 281 -28.51 -12.54 15.02
C SER A 281 -29.31 -11.67 14.06
N VAL A 282 -30.31 -12.28 13.42
CA VAL A 282 -31.30 -11.67 12.53
C VAL A 282 -32.66 -12.21 12.95
N SER A 283 -33.62 -11.35 13.28
CA SER A 283 -34.93 -11.73 13.77
C SER A 283 -36.03 -10.81 13.24
N PRO A 284 -37.09 -11.35 12.59
CA PRO A 284 -37.22 -12.73 12.15
C PRO A 284 -36.20 -13.04 11.04
N SER A 285 -35.74 -14.30 10.97
CA SER A 285 -34.84 -14.75 9.90
C SER A 285 -35.57 -15.21 8.63
N SER A 286 -36.88 -14.99 8.55
CA SER A 286 -37.71 -15.35 7.38
C SER A 286 -39.01 -14.54 7.33
N GLY A 287 -39.56 -14.40 6.13
CA GLY A 287 -40.87 -13.77 5.88
C GLY A 287 -41.48 -14.24 4.57
N ALA A 288 -42.79 -14.08 4.39
CA ALA A 288 -43.44 -14.46 3.14
C ALA A 288 -43.03 -13.54 1.97
N SER A 289 -42.90 -14.09 0.77
CA SER A 289 -42.62 -13.29 -0.42
C SER A 289 -43.80 -12.37 -0.73
N GLY A 290 -43.53 -11.06 -0.76
CA GLY A 290 -44.53 -10.01 -0.95
C GLY A 290 -44.96 -9.32 0.35
N GLU A 291 -44.63 -9.88 1.51
CA GLU A 291 -44.85 -9.20 2.79
C GLU A 291 -43.69 -8.27 3.15
N ARG A 292 -44.04 -7.16 3.81
CA ARG A 292 -43.09 -6.22 4.40
C ARG A 292 -43.07 -6.39 5.91
N ILE A 293 -41.97 -6.90 6.45
CA ILE A 293 -41.71 -7.14 7.86
C ILE A 293 -40.42 -6.46 8.30
N TRP A 294 -40.43 -5.94 9.53
CA TRP A 294 -39.22 -5.42 10.17
C TRP A 294 -38.29 -6.57 10.55
N ILE A 295 -37.00 -6.38 10.29
CA ILE A 295 -35.91 -7.29 10.63
C ILE A 295 -35.00 -6.57 11.63
N ASP A 296 -34.88 -7.13 12.82
CA ASP A 296 -33.92 -6.72 13.83
C ASP A 296 -32.61 -7.49 13.65
N ILE A 297 -31.50 -6.76 13.61
CA ILE A 297 -30.16 -7.31 13.39
C ILE A 297 -29.28 -6.90 14.57
N THR A 298 -28.71 -7.87 15.28
CA THR A 298 -27.77 -7.63 16.39
C THR A 298 -26.37 -8.07 16.05
N GLY A 299 -25.36 -7.40 16.61
CA GLY A 299 -23.97 -7.62 16.27
C GLY A 299 -23.00 -6.68 17.00
N THR A 300 -21.90 -6.36 16.35
CA THR A 300 -20.90 -5.39 16.84
C THR A 300 -20.38 -4.54 15.70
N GLY A 301 -19.91 -3.33 16.02
CA GLY A 301 -19.18 -2.48 15.08
C GLY A 301 -20.06 -1.84 14.01
N PHE A 302 -21.38 -1.77 14.19
CA PHE A 302 -22.25 -1.04 13.26
C PHE A 302 -22.01 0.47 13.39
N GLY A 303 -21.94 1.17 12.25
CA GLY A 303 -21.79 2.62 12.19
C GLY A 303 -23.11 3.33 11.91
N SER A 304 -23.22 4.57 12.39
CA SER A 304 -24.26 5.49 11.91
C SER A 304 -24.09 5.69 10.39
N GLY A 305 -25.19 5.66 9.64
CA GLY A 305 -25.15 5.69 8.18
C GLY A 305 -24.78 4.36 7.51
N SER A 306 -24.70 3.26 8.27
CA SER A 306 -24.61 1.93 7.67
C SER A 306 -25.81 1.62 6.77
N THR A 307 -25.58 0.78 5.78
CA THR A 307 -26.60 0.29 4.85
C THR A 307 -26.78 -1.21 5.05
N VAL A 308 -28.01 -1.70 4.86
CA VAL A 308 -28.35 -3.12 4.93
C VAL A 308 -28.96 -3.55 3.61
N THR A 309 -28.50 -4.65 3.05
CA THR A 309 -29.13 -5.30 1.89
C THR A 309 -29.52 -6.73 2.22
N VAL A 310 -30.58 -7.21 1.58
CA VAL A 310 -31.01 -8.62 1.59
C VAL A 310 -31.04 -9.12 0.16
N GLY A 311 -30.21 -10.10 -0.18
CA GLY A 311 -30.06 -10.60 -1.56
C GLY A 311 -29.64 -9.50 -2.55
N GLY A 312 -28.85 -8.53 -2.07
CA GLY A 312 -28.42 -7.36 -2.84
C GLY A 312 -29.46 -6.23 -2.97
N SER A 313 -30.70 -6.44 -2.50
CA SER A 313 -31.74 -5.39 -2.49
C SER A 313 -31.71 -4.58 -1.20
N PRO A 314 -31.87 -3.24 -1.22
CA PRO A 314 -31.84 -2.42 -0.01
C PRO A 314 -32.95 -2.79 0.99
N CYS A 315 -32.58 -3.04 2.24
CA CYS A 315 -33.51 -3.16 3.37
C CYS A 315 -33.86 -1.75 3.83
N SER A 316 -35.05 -1.25 3.47
CA SER A 316 -35.39 0.17 3.61
C SER A 316 -36.83 0.39 4.07
N PRO A 317 -37.07 1.27 5.07
CA PRO A 317 -36.07 2.07 5.79
C PRO A 317 -35.11 1.22 6.63
N ASN A 318 -33.86 1.69 6.77
CA ASN A 318 -32.84 1.15 7.67
C ASN A 318 -32.63 2.13 8.83
N ILE A 319 -32.68 1.63 10.06
CA ILE A 319 -32.59 2.44 11.27
C ILE A 319 -31.41 1.96 12.10
N PHE A 320 -30.45 2.86 12.31
CA PHE A 320 -29.35 2.67 13.24
C PHE A 320 -29.82 2.93 14.67
N LEU A 321 -29.79 1.90 15.54
CA LEU A 321 -30.16 2.04 16.94
C LEU A 321 -28.92 2.22 17.82
N SER A 322 -27.86 1.44 17.57
CA SER A 322 -26.58 1.54 18.26
C SER A 322 -25.51 0.79 17.49
N SER A 323 -24.25 0.86 17.95
CA SER A 323 -23.15 0.06 17.39
C SER A 323 -23.33 -1.46 17.50
N LYS A 324 -24.41 -1.93 18.15
CA LYS A 324 -24.76 -3.34 18.32
C LYS A 324 -26.11 -3.73 17.72
N ALA A 325 -26.90 -2.77 17.20
CA ALA A 325 -28.24 -3.04 16.73
C ALA A 325 -28.66 -2.15 15.55
N LEU A 326 -29.23 -2.79 14.52
CA LEU A 326 -29.94 -2.17 13.41
C LEU A 326 -31.35 -2.77 13.35
N THR A 327 -32.31 -2.01 12.82
CA THR A 327 -33.59 -2.56 12.39
C THR A 327 -33.93 -2.03 11.01
N CYS A 328 -34.42 -2.89 10.12
CA CYS A 328 -34.71 -2.50 8.75
C CYS A 328 -35.93 -3.22 8.19
N LEU A 329 -36.62 -2.61 7.23
CA LEU A 329 -37.79 -3.20 6.59
C LEU A 329 -37.34 -4.01 5.35
N ASN A 330 -37.66 -5.29 5.31
CA ASN A 330 -37.20 -6.19 4.26
C ASN A 330 -37.60 -5.69 2.85
N PRO A 331 -36.75 -5.91 1.82
CA PRO A 331 -37.14 -5.69 0.44
C PRO A 331 -38.08 -6.78 -0.06
N SER A 332 -38.65 -6.58 -1.24
CA SER A 332 -39.15 -7.69 -2.06
C SER A 332 -37.98 -8.55 -2.54
N GLY A 333 -38.08 -9.88 -2.46
CA GLY A 333 -36.99 -10.78 -2.87
C GLY A 333 -37.48 -12.09 -3.49
N LEU A 334 -36.54 -12.77 -4.15
CA LEU A 334 -36.74 -14.10 -4.73
C LEU A 334 -36.88 -15.15 -3.63
N PHE A 335 -37.68 -16.18 -3.90
CA PHE A 335 -37.88 -17.31 -2.99
C PHE A 335 -36.55 -17.96 -2.59
N GLY A 336 -36.47 -18.35 -1.32
CA GLY A 336 -35.32 -19.02 -0.75
C GLY A 336 -34.45 -18.12 0.13
N ALA A 337 -33.34 -18.70 0.58
CA ALA A 337 -32.40 -18.03 1.47
C ALA A 337 -31.59 -16.98 0.72
N GLN A 338 -31.49 -15.80 1.32
CA GLN A 338 -30.78 -14.62 0.83
C GLN A 338 -29.74 -14.19 1.85
N ASP A 339 -28.63 -13.66 1.36
CA ASP A 339 -27.57 -13.12 2.20
C ASP A 339 -27.99 -11.74 2.73
N ILE A 340 -27.61 -11.45 3.99
CA ILE A 340 -27.68 -10.10 4.53
C ILE A 340 -26.28 -9.51 4.50
N VAL A 341 -26.13 -8.34 3.88
CA VAL A 341 -24.88 -7.58 3.88
C VAL A 341 -25.11 -6.26 4.62
N ILE A 342 -24.25 -5.98 5.60
CA ILE A 342 -24.17 -4.66 6.25
C ILE A 342 -22.88 -4.01 5.78
N THR A 343 -22.99 -2.77 5.31
CA THR A 343 -21.84 -1.94 4.92
C THR A 343 -21.88 -0.64 5.69
N ASN A 344 -20.87 -0.39 6.51
CA ASN A 344 -20.67 0.87 7.21
C ASN A 344 -20.19 1.96 6.24
N ALA A 345 -20.31 3.23 6.64
CA ALA A 345 -19.91 4.37 5.82
C ALA A 345 -18.41 4.40 5.49
N ASP A 346 -17.57 3.77 6.32
CA ASP A 346 -16.14 3.60 6.11
C ASP A 346 -15.79 2.41 5.19
N SER A 347 -16.79 1.81 4.52
CA SER A 347 -16.70 0.60 3.68
C SER A 347 -16.40 -0.70 4.42
N GLY A 348 -16.29 -0.67 5.76
CA GLY A 348 -16.28 -1.87 6.58
C GLY A 348 -17.57 -2.67 6.37
N SER A 349 -17.48 -3.96 6.07
CA SER A 349 -18.65 -4.77 5.72
C SER A 349 -18.64 -6.16 6.33
N VAL A 350 -19.84 -6.71 6.49
CA VAL A 350 -20.06 -8.09 6.94
C VAL A 350 -21.21 -8.71 6.17
N THR A 351 -21.03 -9.97 5.78
CA THR A 351 -22.07 -10.78 5.15
C THR A 351 -22.49 -11.91 6.08
N LYS A 352 -23.78 -11.97 6.41
CA LYS A 352 -24.39 -13.18 6.97
C LYS A 352 -25.00 -13.97 5.81
N THR A 353 -24.29 -15.00 5.37
CA THR A 353 -24.77 -15.90 4.33
C THR A 353 -26.08 -16.56 4.76
N ARG A 354 -27.08 -16.60 3.87
CA ARG A 354 -28.42 -17.15 4.13
C ARG A 354 -29.09 -16.53 5.37
N GLY A 355 -28.82 -15.26 5.63
CA GLY A 355 -29.28 -14.53 6.82
C GLY A 355 -30.80 -14.27 6.87
N PHE A 356 -31.49 -14.26 5.72
CA PHE A 356 -32.94 -14.10 5.65
C PHE A 356 -33.56 -15.01 4.58
N THR A 357 -34.70 -15.64 4.85
CA THR A 357 -35.38 -16.52 3.89
C THR A 357 -36.73 -15.96 3.45
N PHE A 358 -36.89 -15.67 2.16
CA PHE A 358 -38.20 -15.39 1.58
C PHE A 358 -38.94 -16.71 1.36
N GLN A 359 -39.95 -16.95 2.19
CA GLN A 359 -40.81 -18.11 2.10
C GLN A 359 -41.82 -17.91 0.98
N GLY A 360 -42.01 -18.93 0.16
CA GLY A 360 -43.27 -19.05 -0.56
C GLY A 360 -44.38 -19.30 0.43
N SER A 361 -45.55 -18.70 0.22
CA SER A 361 -46.74 -19.46 0.56
C SER A 361 -46.63 -20.73 -0.27
N ASP A 362 -46.50 -21.88 0.38
CA ASP A 362 -46.55 -23.15 -0.30
C ASP A 362 -47.89 -23.22 -1.05
N PRO A 363 -47.92 -23.14 -2.40
CA PRO A 363 -49.18 -23.30 -3.10
C PRO A 363 -49.61 -24.77 -3.03
N SER A 364 -48.75 -25.71 -2.63
CA SER A 364 -49.06 -27.15 -2.56
C SER A 364 -49.88 -27.57 -1.34
N LEU A 365 -50.02 -26.72 -0.31
CA LEU A 365 -51.02 -26.91 0.76
C LEU A 365 -52.36 -26.21 0.48
N ASN A 366 -52.44 -25.37 -0.57
CA ASN A 366 -53.68 -24.78 -1.09
C ASN A 366 -53.93 -25.13 -2.57
N TYR A 367 -53.31 -26.20 -3.10
CA TYR A 367 -53.55 -26.67 -4.48
C TYR A 367 -54.78 -27.59 -4.58
N GLN A 368 -55.85 -27.28 -3.85
CA GLN A 368 -57.19 -27.54 -4.31
C GLN A 368 -57.72 -26.22 -4.88
N THR A 369 -57.86 -26.15 -6.21
CA THR A 369 -58.54 -25.09 -6.99
C THR A 369 -57.74 -23.85 -7.45
N SER A 370 -56.84 -24.01 -8.45
CA SER A 370 -56.81 -23.19 -9.69
C SER A 370 -55.46 -23.28 -10.43
N ARG A 371 -55.27 -24.32 -11.25
CA ARG A 371 -54.31 -24.26 -12.38
C ARG A 371 -55.06 -23.93 -13.66
N LEU A 372 -55.39 -22.65 -13.85
CA LEU A 372 -55.73 -22.17 -15.19
C LEU A 372 -54.47 -21.64 -15.84
N PHE A 373 -53.83 -22.48 -16.66
CA PHE A 373 -52.91 -21.98 -17.68
C PHE A 373 -53.73 -21.17 -18.69
N LYS A 374 -53.34 -19.92 -18.96
CA LYS A 374 -53.98 -19.11 -19.99
C LYS A 374 -53.43 -19.54 -21.35
N LEU A 375 -54.18 -20.38 -22.08
CA LEU A 375 -54.01 -20.53 -23.52
C LEU A 375 -54.82 -19.42 -24.22
N SER A 376 -54.12 -18.47 -24.85
CA SER A 376 -54.76 -17.48 -25.72
C SER A 376 -54.83 -18.04 -27.14
N PHE A 377 -56.05 -18.24 -27.64
CA PHE A 377 -56.32 -18.55 -29.05
C PHE A 377 -56.94 -17.31 -29.70
N VAL A 378 -56.37 -16.82 -30.79
CA VAL A 378 -57.01 -15.80 -31.61
C VAL A 378 -57.86 -16.52 -32.66
N ALA A 379 -59.18 -16.57 -32.45
CA ALA A 379 -60.12 -16.99 -33.47
C ALA A 379 -60.57 -15.76 -34.26
N VAL A 380 -60.25 -15.69 -35.56
CA VAL A 380 -60.90 -14.74 -36.45
C VAL A 380 -62.24 -15.38 -36.85
N GLY A 381 -63.34 -14.93 -36.23
CA GLY A 381 -64.71 -15.32 -36.58
C GLY A 381 -65.34 -16.41 -35.69
N LYS A 382 -66.24 -15.95 -34.79
CA LYS A 382 -67.20 -16.68 -33.91
C LYS A 382 -66.66 -17.60 -32.79
N LEU A 383 -67.44 -17.61 -31.70
CA LEU A 383 -67.15 -18.12 -30.35
C LEU A 383 -66.88 -19.64 -30.28
N LEU A 384 -65.82 -20.01 -29.56
CA LEU A 384 -65.52 -21.39 -29.16
C LEU A 384 -66.37 -21.79 -27.95
N LYS A 385 -66.93 -23.01 -27.95
CA LYS A 385 -67.57 -23.59 -26.75
C LYS A 385 -66.61 -24.57 -26.09
N VAL A 386 -66.20 -24.23 -24.86
CA VAL A 386 -65.35 -25.06 -24.02
C VAL A 386 -66.22 -25.70 -22.94
N THR A 387 -66.11 -27.01 -22.76
CA THR A 387 -66.84 -27.72 -21.70
C THR A 387 -65.89 -28.62 -20.93
N GLN A 388 -65.88 -28.47 -19.60
CA GLN A 388 -65.08 -29.27 -18.70
C GLN A 388 -65.82 -30.56 -18.35
N LYS A 389 -65.17 -31.71 -18.51
CA LYS A 389 -65.75 -33.01 -18.10
C LYS A 389 -65.40 -33.34 -16.64
N PRO A 390 -66.14 -34.24 -15.97
CA PRO A 390 -66.01 -34.53 -14.53
C PRO A 390 -64.67 -35.11 -14.04
N LYS A 391 -63.64 -35.22 -14.89
CA LYS A 391 -62.29 -35.70 -14.52
C LYS A 391 -61.16 -34.76 -14.99
N GLY A 392 -61.45 -33.48 -15.18
CA GLY A 392 -60.44 -32.45 -15.49
C GLY A 392 -59.99 -32.37 -16.95
N SER A 393 -60.45 -33.25 -17.84
CA SER A 393 -60.19 -33.13 -19.28
C SER A 393 -61.06 -32.00 -19.90
N LEU A 394 -60.43 -31.09 -20.64
CA LEU A 394 -61.12 -30.05 -21.42
C LEU A 394 -61.52 -30.60 -22.80
N LYS A 395 -62.80 -30.51 -23.16
CA LYS A 395 -63.27 -30.75 -24.54
C LYS A 395 -63.54 -29.41 -25.21
N VAL A 396 -62.79 -29.11 -26.26
CA VAL A 396 -63.01 -27.94 -27.13
C VAL A 396 -63.65 -28.45 -28.41
N THR A 397 -64.82 -27.92 -28.77
CA THR A 397 -65.50 -28.29 -30.03
C THR A 397 -65.62 -27.03 -30.89
N VAL A 398 -65.03 -27.07 -32.08
CA VAL A 398 -65.16 -26.02 -33.10
C VAL A 398 -66.34 -26.42 -33.99
N SER A 399 -67.31 -25.52 -34.20
CA SER A 399 -68.39 -25.81 -35.15
C SER A 399 -67.79 -25.95 -36.55
N ALA A 400 -68.29 -26.94 -37.30
CA ALA A 400 -67.71 -27.37 -38.56
C ALA A 400 -67.89 -26.32 -39.66
N ALA A 401 -67.00 -25.33 -39.74
CA ALA A 401 -66.86 -24.46 -40.91
C ALA A 401 -65.54 -23.66 -40.89
N SER A 402 -64.36 -24.27 -40.70
CA SER A 402 -63.11 -23.51 -40.86
C SER A 402 -61.88 -24.39 -41.16
N ARG A 403 -61.10 -24.01 -42.19
CA ARG A 403 -59.74 -24.50 -42.42
C ARG A 403 -58.82 -23.98 -41.29
N LEU A 404 -58.05 -24.89 -40.69
CA LEU A 404 -57.27 -24.70 -39.46
C LEU A 404 -55.85 -24.17 -39.73
N VAL A 405 -55.42 -23.11 -39.04
CA VAL A 405 -54.01 -22.80 -38.80
C VAL A 405 -53.83 -22.38 -37.33
N CYS A 406 -53.05 -23.13 -36.55
CA CYS A 406 -52.57 -22.73 -35.22
C CYS A 406 -51.13 -22.23 -35.34
N LYS A 407 -50.83 -21.05 -34.80
CA LYS A 407 -49.46 -20.51 -34.67
C LYS A 407 -49.07 -20.53 -33.19
N VAL A 408 -47.94 -21.16 -32.86
CA VAL A 408 -47.40 -21.24 -31.50
C VAL A 408 -46.06 -20.50 -31.47
N SER A 409 -45.85 -19.58 -30.52
CA SER A 409 -44.58 -18.85 -30.38
C SER A 409 -44.16 -18.73 -28.91
N GLY A 410 -42.88 -19.04 -28.63
CA GLY A 410 -42.21 -18.89 -27.34
C GLY A 410 -40.73 -19.29 -27.46
N SER A 411 -39.86 -18.70 -26.64
CA SER A 411 -38.39 -18.83 -26.70
C SER A 411 -37.87 -20.27 -26.52
N TYR A 412 -38.69 -21.18 -25.99
CA TYR A 412 -38.35 -22.59 -25.74
C TYR A 412 -38.93 -23.58 -26.77
N LEU A 413 -39.53 -23.11 -27.88
CA LEU A 413 -40.22 -23.97 -28.87
C LEU A 413 -39.67 -23.79 -30.31
N LYS A 414 -38.34 -23.84 -30.46
CA LYS A 414 -37.67 -23.78 -31.78
C LYS A 414 -37.76 -25.15 -32.48
N GLY A 415 -38.35 -25.21 -33.68
CA GLY A 415 -38.27 -26.38 -34.58
C GLY A 415 -39.58 -27.08 -35.00
N LEU A 416 -40.76 -26.60 -34.59
CA LEU A 416 -42.05 -27.21 -34.99
C LEU A 416 -42.61 -26.57 -36.26
N LYS A 417 -42.88 -27.39 -37.30
CA LYS A 417 -43.52 -26.96 -38.56
C LYS A 417 -45.04 -26.84 -38.42
N ALA A 418 -45.65 -25.96 -39.20
CA ALA A 418 -47.08 -25.68 -39.17
C ALA A 418 -47.92 -26.92 -39.56
N GLY A 419 -48.95 -27.23 -38.75
CA GLY A 419 -49.91 -28.31 -38.98
C GLY A 419 -50.91 -28.46 -37.82
N THR A 420 -51.98 -29.23 -38.03
CA THR A 420 -53.02 -29.50 -37.02
C THR A 420 -52.43 -30.35 -35.90
N CYS A 421 -52.45 -29.84 -34.67
CA CYS A 421 -51.78 -30.47 -33.54
C CYS A 421 -52.78 -31.01 -32.52
N SER A 422 -52.67 -32.29 -32.17
CA SER A 422 -53.27 -32.88 -30.98
C SER A 422 -52.16 -33.51 -30.16
N PHE A 423 -51.98 -33.04 -28.93
CA PHE A 423 -50.98 -33.59 -28.01
C PHE A 423 -51.65 -33.95 -26.68
N SER A 424 -51.19 -35.03 -26.05
CA SER A 424 -51.51 -35.34 -24.65
C SER A 424 -50.24 -35.18 -23.83
N LEU A 425 -50.31 -34.36 -22.79
CA LEU A 425 -49.21 -34.13 -21.85
C LEU A 425 -49.05 -35.36 -20.96
N LYS A 426 -47.85 -35.94 -20.90
CA LYS A 426 -47.56 -37.09 -20.02
C LYS A 426 -46.95 -36.64 -18.70
N SER A 427 -45.92 -35.80 -18.77
CA SER A 427 -45.23 -35.27 -17.59
C SER A 427 -44.43 -34.02 -17.95
N VAL A 428 -43.90 -33.35 -16.93
CA VAL A 428 -42.89 -32.30 -17.05
C VAL A 428 -41.65 -32.83 -16.35
N ASP A 429 -40.49 -32.74 -16.99
CA ASP A 429 -39.24 -33.20 -16.37
C ASP A 429 -38.73 -32.22 -15.30
N SER A 430 -37.68 -32.62 -14.58
CA SER A 430 -37.08 -31.84 -13.49
C SER A 430 -36.44 -30.51 -13.94
N LEU A 431 -36.36 -30.26 -15.26
CA LEU A 431 -35.88 -29.02 -15.86
C LEU A 431 -37.02 -28.18 -16.46
N GLY A 432 -38.29 -28.58 -16.26
CA GLY A 432 -39.46 -27.83 -16.72
C GLY A 432 -39.85 -28.08 -18.18
N ARG A 433 -39.32 -29.12 -18.83
CA ARG A 433 -39.60 -29.43 -20.24
C ARG A 433 -40.79 -30.38 -20.36
N LEU A 434 -41.63 -30.16 -21.38
CA LEU A 434 -42.83 -30.96 -21.62
C LEU A 434 -42.47 -32.31 -22.25
N VAL A 435 -42.85 -33.40 -21.59
CA VAL A 435 -42.73 -34.77 -22.13
C VAL A 435 -44.10 -35.19 -22.68
N THR A 436 -44.16 -35.48 -23.98
CA THR A 436 -45.40 -35.87 -24.69
C THR A 436 -45.30 -37.29 -25.24
N THR A 437 -46.40 -38.04 -25.24
CA THR A 437 -46.48 -39.34 -25.92
C THR A 437 -46.80 -39.15 -27.39
N LYS A 438 -45.89 -39.53 -28.27
CA LYS A 438 -46.09 -39.54 -29.72
C LYS A 438 -47.02 -40.71 -30.10
N THR A 439 -48.20 -40.41 -30.63
CA THR A 439 -48.90 -41.30 -31.57
C THR A 439 -49.56 -40.45 -32.63
N GLY A 440 -48.91 -40.37 -33.80
CA GLY A 440 -49.54 -39.82 -35.00
C GLY A 440 -50.38 -40.87 -35.70
N LYS A 441 -51.47 -40.45 -36.34
CA LYS A 441 -51.84 -40.88 -37.69
C LYS A 441 -52.43 -39.68 -38.43
N ILE A 442 -51.69 -39.23 -39.45
CA ILE A 442 -52.19 -38.30 -40.46
C ILE A 442 -53.20 -39.10 -41.29
N LYS A 443 -54.48 -38.73 -41.25
CA LYS A 443 -55.44 -39.12 -42.29
C LYS A 443 -55.72 -37.89 -43.13
N THR A 444 -55.29 -37.94 -44.38
CA THR A 444 -55.74 -37.02 -45.42
C THR A 444 -57.09 -37.49 -45.94
N ARG A 445 -58.12 -36.69 -45.75
CA ARG A 445 -59.11 -36.35 -46.78
C ARG A 445 -59.65 -34.96 -46.49
#